data_AF-A0A506U741-F1
#
_entry.id   AF-A0A506U741-F1
#
_cell.length_a   1.000
_cell.length_b   1.000
_cell.length_c   1.000
_cell.angle_alpha   90.00
_cell.angle_beta   90.00
_cell.angle_gamma   90.00
#
_symmetry.space_group_name_H-M   'P 1'
#
loop_
_entity.id
_entity.type
_entity.pdbx_description
1 polymer ?
#
loop_
_entity_poly.entity_id
_entity_poly.type
_entity_poly.pdbx_seq_one_letter_code
_entity_poly.pdbx_strand_id
1 'polypeptide(L)'
;MFDETVEGAARAHALEVWPQEACGVVSKGVYVRVKNIATDPQDGFEMPADTWLTLKPEAVIHSHNAKRHPHWPSGADMQSQIAAAIPFGIVSTDGEVTTPVLWWGDQILDTDLIGRSFIPGIFDCYGLVRSWYWQTRKFHLPDFARSREWWNDGENLLVDHFTEAGFEAIDAKQARPGDVFFMKIMAKVPCHSVSAVCAPHCRR
;
A
#
# COMPACT_ATOMS: atom_id res chain seq x y z
N MET A 1 -3.24 12.06 7.58
CA MET A 1 -2.80 11.08 8.61
C MET A 1 -1.95 11.80 9.64
N PHE A 2 -0.90 12.47 9.16
CA PHE A 2 -0.20 13.52 9.89
C PHE A 2 -0.61 14.89 9.32
N ASP A 3 -0.11 15.98 9.90
CA ASP A 3 -0.48 17.34 9.50
C ASP A 3 0.38 17.87 8.33
N GLU A 4 0.00 19.03 7.81
CA GLU A 4 0.73 19.73 6.73
C GLU A 4 2.17 20.08 7.11
N THR A 5 2.50 20.17 8.41
CA THR A 5 3.87 20.42 8.86
C THR A 5 4.75 19.21 8.57
N VAL A 6 4.28 18.02 8.93
CA VAL A 6 4.97 16.75 8.67
C VAL A 6 5.08 16.50 7.17
N GLU A 7 3.97 16.62 6.45
CA GLU A 7 3.93 16.37 5.01
C GLU A 7 4.79 17.38 4.22
N GLY A 8 4.72 18.66 4.60
CA GLY A 8 5.54 19.72 4.02
C GLY A 8 7.04 19.51 4.23
N ALA A 9 7.45 19.07 5.43
CA ALA A 9 8.85 18.77 5.73
C ALA A 9 9.39 17.59 4.91
N ALA A 10 8.57 16.54 4.72
CA ALA A 10 8.92 15.40 3.88
C ALA A 10 9.04 15.79 2.40
N ARG A 11 8.11 16.61 1.90
CA ARG A 11 8.15 17.13 0.52
C ARG A 11 9.37 18.03 0.26
N ALA A 12 9.72 18.89 1.22
CA ALA A 12 10.94 19.69 1.14
C ALA A 12 12.22 18.82 1.15
N HIS A 13 12.23 17.73 1.93
CA HIS A 13 13.32 16.76 1.89
C HIS A 13 13.45 16.08 0.54
N ALA A 14 12.34 15.64 -0.06
CA ALA A 14 12.31 15.02 -1.38
C ALA A 14 12.91 15.93 -2.48
N LEU A 15 12.60 17.22 -2.46
CA LEU A 15 13.16 18.20 -3.42
C LEU A 15 14.68 18.40 -3.23
N GLU A 16 15.15 18.42 -1.98
CA GLU A 16 16.55 18.73 -1.67
C GLU A 16 17.52 17.63 -2.12
N VAL A 17 17.12 16.37 -2.01
CA VAL A 17 17.99 15.21 -2.29
C VAL A 17 17.76 14.60 -3.67
N TRP A 18 16.79 15.12 -4.44
CA TRP A 18 16.55 14.69 -5.81
C TRP A 18 17.87 14.77 -6.63
N PRO A 19 18.23 13.74 -7.42
CA PRO A 19 17.41 12.63 -7.90
C PRO A 19 17.37 11.38 -7.01
N GLN A 20 17.99 11.40 -5.81
CA GLN A 20 17.93 10.29 -4.86
C GLN A 20 16.57 10.26 -4.17
N GLU A 21 16.16 9.07 -3.71
CA GLU A 21 15.01 8.92 -2.83
C GLU A 21 15.34 9.51 -1.45
N ALA A 22 14.55 10.49 -1.03
CA ALA A 22 14.46 10.87 0.36
C ALA A 22 13.84 9.72 1.17
N CYS A 23 14.33 9.53 2.39
CA CYS A 23 13.68 8.67 3.36
C CYS A 23 13.69 9.34 4.74
N GLY A 24 12.64 9.15 5.51
CA GLY A 24 12.54 9.68 6.86
C GLY A 24 11.42 9.01 7.62
N VAL A 25 11.35 9.31 8.90
CA VAL A 25 10.34 8.75 9.80
C VAL A 25 9.57 9.86 10.48
N VAL A 26 8.32 9.59 10.85
CA VAL A 26 7.62 10.41 11.83
C VAL A 26 7.90 9.84 13.21
N SER A 27 8.34 10.68 14.13
CA SER A 27 8.62 10.30 15.53
C SER A 27 8.11 11.41 16.43
N LYS A 28 7.28 11.08 17.42
CA LYS A 28 6.66 12.07 18.31
C LYS A 28 5.91 13.15 17.54
N GLY A 29 5.21 12.76 16.46
CA GLY A 29 4.46 13.66 15.59
C GLY A 29 5.31 14.61 14.73
N VAL A 30 6.63 14.44 14.64
CA VAL A 30 7.49 15.28 13.78
C VAL A 30 8.23 14.45 12.74
N TYR A 31 8.39 15.01 11.54
CA TYR A 31 9.20 14.40 10.49
C TYR A 31 10.69 14.54 10.82
N VAL A 32 11.39 13.41 10.88
CA VAL A 32 12.83 13.32 11.08
C VAL A 32 13.45 12.74 9.81
N ARG A 33 14.30 13.52 9.15
CA ARG A 33 15.08 13.06 8.00
C ARG A 33 16.02 11.93 8.41
N VAL A 34 16.07 10.88 7.60
CA VAL A 34 17.01 9.76 7.78
C VAL A 34 17.90 9.69 6.55
N LYS A 35 19.19 9.40 6.76
CA LYS A 35 20.12 9.24 5.65
C LYS A 35 19.76 7.98 4.86
N ASN A 36 19.54 8.12 3.56
CA ASN A 36 19.45 6.98 2.66
C ASN A 36 20.84 6.34 2.50
N ILE A 37 20.97 5.08 2.91
CA ILE A 37 22.19 4.28 2.84
C ILE A 37 22.11 3.15 1.80
N ALA A 38 21.08 3.16 0.93
CA ALA A 38 20.93 2.17 -0.12
C ALA A 38 22.14 2.16 -1.05
N THR A 39 22.42 1.01 -1.65
CA THR A 39 23.48 0.87 -2.67
C THR A 39 23.17 1.64 -3.94
N ASP A 40 21.88 1.77 -4.29
CA ASP A 40 21.39 2.66 -5.35
C ASP A 40 20.31 3.60 -4.81
N PRO A 41 20.70 4.76 -4.26
CA PRO A 41 19.76 5.73 -3.70
C PRO A 41 18.82 6.36 -4.74
N GLN A 42 19.00 6.17 -6.05
CA GLN A 42 18.08 6.72 -7.05
C GLN A 42 16.91 5.78 -7.38
N ASP A 43 17.01 4.51 -6.97
CA ASP A 43 16.06 3.43 -7.29
C ASP A 43 15.47 2.77 -6.03
N GLY A 44 15.78 3.31 -4.85
CA GLY A 44 15.23 2.86 -3.58
C GLY A 44 15.87 3.54 -2.38
N PHE A 45 15.45 3.11 -1.20
CA PHE A 45 16.00 3.59 0.06
C PHE A 45 16.31 2.46 1.05
N GLU A 46 17.30 2.73 1.89
CA GLU A 46 17.61 1.92 3.06
C GLU A 46 17.94 2.87 4.21
N MET A 47 17.46 2.56 5.40
CA MET A 47 17.76 3.33 6.61
C MET A 47 18.75 2.57 7.49
N PRO A 48 19.63 3.27 8.23
CA PRO A 48 20.46 2.64 9.25
C PRO A 48 19.63 1.80 10.23
N ALA A 49 20.11 0.60 10.59
CA ALA A 49 19.37 -0.34 11.42
C ALA A 49 18.98 0.22 12.80
N ASP A 50 19.77 1.15 13.35
CA ASP A 50 19.50 1.82 14.62
C ASP A 50 18.40 2.88 14.55
N THR A 51 17.90 3.24 13.36
CA THR A 51 16.78 4.18 13.16
C THR A 51 15.55 3.74 13.96
N TRP A 52 15.21 2.44 13.91
CA TRP A 52 14.07 1.89 14.64
C TRP A 52 14.22 1.96 16.15
N LEU A 53 15.44 1.71 16.65
CA LEU A 53 15.74 1.72 18.09
C LEU A 53 15.77 3.13 18.66
N THR A 54 16.30 4.08 17.89
CA THR A 54 16.54 5.45 18.33
C THR A 54 15.31 6.33 18.16
N LEU A 55 14.65 6.26 17.01
CA LEU A 55 13.56 7.16 16.65
C LEU A 55 12.17 6.59 16.97
N LYS A 56 12.02 5.28 17.17
CA LYS A 56 10.72 4.63 17.41
C LYS A 56 9.63 5.12 16.44
N PRO A 57 9.78 4.83 15.13
CA PRO A 57 8.94 5.40 14.09
C PRO A 57 7.43 5.15 14.31
N GLU A 58 6.65 6.21 14.16
CA GLU A 58 5.19 6.20 14.07
C GLU A 58 4.72 6.04 12.61
N ALA A 59 5.56 6.47 11.65
CA ALA A 59 5.37 6.29 10.22
C ALA A 59 6.71 6.37 9.48
N VAL A 60 6.75 5.87 8.25
CA VAL A 60 7.85 6.11 7.29
C VAL A 60 7.32 6.99 6.17
N ILE A 61 8.13 7.94 5.71
CA ILE A 61 7.85 8.68 4.47
C ILE A 61 9.08 8.64 3.59
N HIS A 62 8.92 8.13 2.37
CA HIS A 62 9.97 8.15 1.33
C HIS A 62 9.52 8.89 0.09
N SER A 63 10.42 9.06 -0.89
CA SER A 63 10.09 9.71 -2.13
C SER A 63 10.49 8.93 -3.37
N HIS A 64 9.64 8.93 -4.39
CA HIS A 64 9.99 8.42 -5.71
C HIS A 64 10.41 9.54 -6.65
N ASN A 65 11.39 9.24 -7.51
CA ASN A 65 11.69 10.06 -8.67
C ASN A 65 10.59 9.87 -9.74
N ALA A 66 9.77 10.89 -9.96
CA ALA A 66 8.63 10.86 -10.87
C ALA A 66 9.00 10.57 -12.34
N LYS A 67 10.28 10.74 -12.71
CA LYS A 67 10.79 10.41 -14.05
C LYS A 67 11.12 8.92 -14.22
N ARG A 68 11.17 8.15 -13.13
CA ARG A 68 11.56 6.74 -13.10
C ARG A 68 10.47 5.83 -12.54
N HIS A 69 9.83 6.27 -11.46
CA HIS A 69 8.88 5.47 -10.70
C HIS A 69 7.52 6.14 -10.61
N PRO A 70 6.44 5.36 -10.52
CA PRO A 70 5.11 5.90 -10.34
C PRO A 70 4.91 6.48 -8.92
N HIS A 71 3.83 7.23 -8.73
CA HIS A 71 3.44 7.80 -7.44
C HIS A 71 2.64 6.82 -6.55
N TRP A 72 2.98 5.54 -6.58
CA TRP A 72 2.37 4.50 -5.73
C TRP A 72 3.44 3.47 -5.37
N PRO A 73 3.25 2.70 -4.29
CA PRO A 73 4.27 1.79 -3.78
C PRO A 73 4.65 0.71 -4.80
N SER A 74 5.93 0.37 -4.81
CA SER A 74 6.46 -0.86 -5.40
C SER A 74 6.16 -2.08 -4.52
N GLY A 75 6.44 -3.29 -5.03
CA GLY A 75 6.35 -4.50 -4.22
C GLY A 75 7.26 -4.47 -2.99
N ALA A 76 8.46 -3.88 -3.11
CA ALA A 76 9.41 -3.76 -1.99
C ALA A 76 8.92 -2.76 -0.92
N ASP A 77 8.28 -1.67 -1.35
CA ASP A 77 7.65 -0.70 -0.43
C ASP A 77 6.52 -1.37 0.36
N MET A 78 5.67 -2.15 -0.32
CA MET A 78 4.60 -2.90 0.33
C MET A 78 5.16 -3.91 1.33
N GLN A 79 6.17 -4.70 0.93
CA GLN A 79 6.80 -5.68 1.82
C GLN A 79 7.37 -5.03 3.08
N SER A 80 8.04 -3.87 2.91
CA SER A 80 8.60 -3.10 4.01
C SER A 80 7.52 -2.56 4.94
N GLN A 81 6.43 -2.01 4.39
CA GLN A 81 5.31 -1.49 5.17
C GLN A 81 4.61 -2.62 5.95
N ILE A 82 4.37 -3.77 5.32
CA ILE A 82 3.74 -4.94 5.96
C ILE A 82 4.59 -5.42 7.15
N ALA A 83 5.91 -5.55 6.95
CA ALA A 83 6.82 -5.98 8.01
C ALA A 83 6.91 -4.95 9.15
N ALA A 84 6.82 -3.66 8.83
CA ALA A 84 6.89 -2.58 9.79
C ALA A 84 5.59 -2.37 10.60
N ALA A 85 4.43 -2.76 10.02
CA ALA A 85 3.10 -2.61 10.63
C ALA A 85 2.73 -1.18 11.08
N ILE A 86 3.38 -0.17 10.50
CA ILE A 86 3.08 1.26 10.68
C ILE A 86 2.72 1.87 9.33
N PRO A 87 2.05 3.03 9.27
CA PRO A 87 1.74 3.64 8.01
C PRO A 87 3.00 4.10 7.27
N PHE A 88 2.97 3.95 5.95
CA PHE A 88 3.98 4.51 5.08
C PHE A 88 3.35 5.60 4.20
N GLY A 89 4.16 6.59 3.84
CA GLY A 89 3.80 7.70 2.96
C GLY A 89 4.81 7.83 1.82
N ILE A 90 4.32 8.20 0.64
CA ILE A 90 5.16 8.41 -0.54
C ILE A 90 4.94 9.81 -1.09
N VAL A 91 6.02 10.49 -1.42
CA VAL A 91 6.04 11.75 -2.20
C VAL A 91 6.66 11.47 -3.56
N SER A 92 6.05 11.90 -4.65
CA SER A 92 6.73 11.88 -5.95
C SER A 92 7.19 13.27 -6.34
N THR A 93 8.38 13.36 -6.92
CA THR A 93 8.96 14.61 -7.39
C THR A 93 9.82 14.42 -8.63
N ASP A 94 9.83 15.43 -9.50
CA ASP A 94 10.68 15.54 -10.68
C ASP A 94 11.91 16.45 -10.48
N GLY A 95 12.10 16.93 -9.24
CA GLY A 95 13.13 17.89 -8.83
C GLY A 95 12.63 19.34 -8.74
N GLU A 96 11.43 19.65 -9.23
CA GLU A 96 10.86 21.00 -9.21
C GLU A 96 9.60 21.07 -8.34
N VAL A 97 8.72 20.09 -8.48
CA VAL A 97 7.45 20.02 -7.74
C VAL A 97 7.31 18.68 -7.03
N THR A 98 6.41 18.65 -6.05
CA THR A 98 6.07 17.44 -5.29
C THR A 98 4.57 17.22 -5.30
N THR A 99 4.17 15.96 -5.36
CA THR A 99 2.81 15.54 -5.02
C THR A 99 2.54 15.76 -3.52
N PRO A 100 1.25 15.75 -3.10
CA PRO A 100 0.90 15.45 -1.71
C PRO A 100 1.46 14.09 -1.28
N VAL A 101 1.53 13.85 0.04
CA VAL A 101 1.91 12.53 0.56
C VAL A 101 0.75 11.57 0.33
N LEU A 102 1.02 10.48 -0.38
CA LEU A 102 0.08 9.38 -0.52
C LEU A 102 0.35 8.37 0.60
N TRP A 103 -0.62 8.19 1.49
CA TRP A 103 -0.51 7.29 2.65
C TRP A 103 -1.08 5.90 2.38
N TRP A 104 -0.44 4.85 2.91
CA TRP A 104 -0.96 3.49 2.91
C TRP A 104 -0.58 2.68 4.16
N GLY A 105 -1.18 1.49 4.25
CA GLY A 105 -1.11 0.57 5.37
C GLY A 105 -2.49 0.23 5.92
N ASP A 106 -2.57 -0.52 7.01
CA ASP A 106 -3.86 -0.89 7.62
C ASP A 106 -4.62 0.32 8.20
N GLN A 107 -3.91 1.42 8.42
CA GLN A 107 -4.43 2.66 8.97
C GLN A 107 -5.38 3.40 8.01
N ILE A 108 -5.46 2.98 6.74
CA ILE A 108 -6.37 3.57 5.74
C ILE A 108 -7.58 2.66 5.43
N LEU A 109 -7.73 1.52 6.12
CA LEU A 109 -8.82 0.56 5.85
C LEU A 109 -10.22 1.13 6.10
N ASP A 110 -10.36 2.18 6.90
CA ASP A 110 -11.64 2.87 7.16
C ASP A 110 -12.02 3.94 6.11
N THR A 111 -11.20 4.15 5.07
CA THR A 111 -11.53 5.08 3.97
C THR A 111 -12.83 4.64 3.26
N ASP A 112 -13.63 5.55 2.70
CA ASP A 112 -14.92 5.20 2.09
C ASP A 112 -14.80 4.22 0.91
N LEU A 113 -15.46 3.05 0.93
CA LEU A 113 -15.34 2.04 -0.14
C LEU A 113 -15.71 2.54 -1.55
N ILE A 114 -16.51 3.60 -1.65
CA ILE A 114 -17.03 4.16 -2.91
C ILE A 114 -16.40 5.53 -3.15
N GLY A 115 -16.05 5.82 -4.40
CA GLY A 115 -15.52 7.12 -4.82
C GLY A 115 -13.99 7.25 -4.72
N ARG A 116 -13.27 6.20 -4.32
CA ARG A 116 -11.81 6.18 -4.36
C ARG A 116 -11.30 6.04 -5.79
N SER A 117 -10.20 6.72 -6.09
CA SER A 117 -9.40 6.42 -7.27
C SER A 117 -8.66 5.10 -7.09
N PHE A 118 -8.50 4.34 -8.18
CA PHE A 118 -7.72 3.12 -8.18
C PHE A 118 -6.24 3.46 -8.02
N ILE A 119 -5.59 2.90 -6.99
CA ILE A 119 -4.16 3.10 -6.72
C ILE A 119 -3.54 1.71 -6.49
N PRO A 120 -2.63 1.24 -7.37
CA PRO A 120 -1.98 -0.06 -7.22
C PRO A 120 -1.34 -0.24 -5.82
N GLY A 121 -1.57 -1.39 -5.19
CA GLY A 121 -1.01 -1.70 -3.87
C GLY A 121 -1.70 -1.00 -2.69
N ILE A 122 -2.62 -0.05 -2.93
CA ILE A 122 -3.29 0.73 -1.89
C ILE A 122 -4.82 0.59 -2.02
N PHE A 123 -5.38 1.18 -3.07
CA PHE A 123 -6.80 1.15 -3.40
C PHE A 123 -7.03 0.34 -4.68
N ASP A 124 -6.49 -0.86 -4.70
CA ASP A 124 -6.71 -1.82 -5.78
C ASP A 124 -7.83 -2.83 -5.41
N CYS A 125 -8.06 -3.81 -6.29
CA CYS A 125 -9.13 -4.79 -6.11
C CYS A 125 -9.00 -5.58 -4.79
N TYR A 126 -7.77 -5.94 -4.39
CA TYR A 126 -7.55 -6.65 -3.14
C TYR A 126 -7.66 -5.71 -1.94
N GLY A 127 -7.12 -4.49 -2.04
CA GLY A 127 -7.29 -3.45 -1.01
C GLY A 127 -8.76 -3.12 -0.74
N LEU A 128 -9.63 -3.20 -1.75
CA LEU A 128 -11.08 -3.07 -1.59
C LEU A 128 -11.67 -4.23 -0.79
N VAL A 129 -11.29 -5.48 -1.08
CA VAL A 129 -11.72 -6.65 -0.30
C VAL A 129 -11.27 -6.54 1.15
N ARG A 130 -10.00 -6.17 1.40
CA ARG A 130 -9.47 -5.93 2.74
C ARG A 130 -10.26 -4.86 3.48
N SER A 131 -10.50 -3.71 2.84
CA SER A 131 -11.29 -2.61 3.42
C SER A 131 -12.73 -3.06 3.73
N TRP A 132 -13.38 -3.82 2.85
CA TRP A 132 -14.74 -4.30 3.06
C TRP A 132 -14.82 -5.25 4.25
N TYR A 133 -13.90 -6.22 4.36
CA TYR A 133 -13.83 -7.15 5.49
C TYR A 133 -13.58 -6.43 6.81
N TRP A 134 -12.67 -5.46 6.82
CA TRP A 134 -12.44 -4.61 7.99
C TRP A 134 -13.69 -3.82 8.40
N GLN A 135 -14.30 -3.08 7.47
CA GLN A 135 -15.39 -2.18 7.78
C GLN A 135 -16.67 -2.91 8.18
N THR A 136 -16.98 -4.05 7.53
CA THR A 136 -18.25 -4.77 7.71
C THR A 136 -18.17 -5.93 8.69
N ARG A 137 -17.02 -6.61 8.78
CA ARG A 137 -16.84 -7.80 9.63
C ARG A 137 -15.85 -7.58 10.77
N LYS A 138 -15.13 -6.46 10.80
CA LYS A 138 -14.05 -6.19 11.77
C LYS A 138 -12.98 -7.29 11.75
N PHE A 139 -12.73 -7.82 10.56
CA PHE A 139 -11.73 -8.85 10.33
C PHE A 139 -10.57 -8.27 9.52
N HIS A 140 -9.34 -8.33 10.06
CA HIS A 140 -8.14 -7.94 9.33
C HIS A 140 -7.69 -9.08 8.44
N LEU A 141 -7.89 -8.92 7.13
CA LEU A 141 -7.22 -9.75 6.15
C LEU A 141 -5.74 -9.38 6.09
N PRO A 142 -4.81 -10.36 5.97
CA PRO A 142 -3.41 -10.05 5.70
C PRO A 142 -3.28 -9.22 4.42
N ASP A 143 -2.19 -8.46 4.30
CA ASP A 143 -1.84 -7.86 3.01
C ASP A 143 -0.71 -8.66 2.37
N PHE A 144 -0.66 -8.63 1.04
CA PHE A 144 0.34 -9.33 0.25
C PHE A 144 1.02 -8.33 -0.66
N ALA A 145 2.34 -8.20 -0.50
CA ALA A 145 3.15 -7.39 -1.37
C ALA A 145 3.01 -7.88 -2.82
N ARG A 146 2.80 -6.96 -3.75
CA ARG A 146 2.53 -7.27 -5.15
C ARG A 146 3.16 -6.23 -6.05
N SER A 147 3.97 -6.71 -6.99
CA SER A 147 4.61 -5.85 -8.00
C SER A 147 3.57 -5.37 -9.01
N ARG A 148 3.91 -4.34 -9.81
CA ARG A 148 3.07 -3.98 -10.94
C ARG A 148 3.05 -5.14 -11.93
N GLU A 149 1.86 -5.46 -12.44
CA GLU A 149 1.70 -6.45 -13.51
C GLU A 149 2.22 -7.87 -13.18
N TRP A 150 2.28 -8.25 -11.90
CA TRP A 150 2.65 -9.60 -11.43
C TRP A 150 1.98 -10.75 -12.22
N TRP A 151 0.75 -10.53 -12.68
CA TRP A 151 -0.03 -11.50 -13.47
C TRP A 151 0.52 -11.75 -14.89
N ASN A 152 1.29 -10.82 -15.45
CA ASN A 152 1.96 -10.98 -16.75
C ASN A 152 3.12 -11.96 -16.65
N ASP A 153 3.77 -12.00 -15.49
CA ASP A 153 4.87 -12.90 -15.16
C ASP A 153 4.38 -14.30 -14.72
N GLY A 154 3.06 -14.45 -14.56
CA GLY A 154 2.41 -15.73 -14.27
C GLY A 154 2.34 -16.06 -12.78
N GLU A 155 2.71 -15.13 -11.91
CA GLU A 155 2.48 -15.24 -10.46
C GLU A 155 0.97 -15.33 -10.21
N ASN A 156 0.50 -16.24 -9.35
CA ASN A 156 -0.93 -16.45 -9.11
C ASN A 156 -1.35 -15.94 -7.72
N LEU A 157 -0.87 -14.74 -7.35
CA LEU A 157 -0.93 -14.19 -5.99
C LEU A 157 -2.29 -14.36 -5.30
N LEU A 158 -3.39 -14.06 -5.98
CA LEU A 158 -4.73 -14.16 -5.38
C LEU A 158 -5.09 -15.61 -5.00
N VAL A 159 -4.76 -16.57 -5.88
CA VAL A 159 -5.09 -17.99 -5.66
C VAL A 159 -4.05 -18.66 -4.76
N ASP A 160 -2.81 -18.21 -4.77
CA ASP A 160 -1.79 -18.81 -3.93
C ASP A 160 -1.94 -18.39 -2.46
N HIS A 161 -2.48 -17.19 -2.21
CA HIS A 161 -2.60 -16.63 -0.85
C HIS A 161 -4.02 -16.65 -0.25
N PHE A 162 -5.07 -17.08 -0.95
CA PHE A 162 -6.43 -17.03 -0.36
C PHE A 162 -6.57 -17.94 0.87
N THR A 163 -5.92 -19.11 0.88
CA THR A 163 -5.93 -20.00 2.04
C THR A 163 -5.18 -19.41 3.23
N GLU A 164 -4.06 -18.73 2.98
CA GLU A 164 -3.32 -17.98 4.00
C GLU A 164 -4.16 -16.84 4.59
N ALA A 165 -4.99 -16.20 3.77
CA ALA A 165 -5.98 -15.21 4.20
C ALA A 165 -7.23 -15.81 4.88
N GLY A 166 -7.30 -17.13 5.04
CA GLY A 166 -8.38 -17.84 5.74
C GLY A 166 -9.59 -18.20 4.87
N PHE A 167 -9.48 -18.08 3.55
CA PHE A 167 -10.53 -18.47 2.62
C PHE A 167 -10.41 -19.95 2.22
N GLU A 168 -11.52 -20.53 1.80
CA GLU A 168 -11.59 -21.83 1.14
C GLU A 168 -12.33 -21.71 -0.21
N ALA A 169 -12.00 -22.58 -1.15
CA ALA A 169 -12.68 -22.61 -2.44
C ALA A 169 -14.04 -23.30 -2.31
N ILE A 170 -15.10 -22.63 -2.76
CA ILE A 170 -16.49 -23.15 -2.73
C ILE A 170 -17.08 -23.23 -4.14
N ASP A 171 -18.15 -24.00 -4.30
CA ASP A 171 -18.95 -23.96 -5.53
C ASP A 171 -19.63 -22.58 -5.64
N ALA A 172 -19.56 -21.95 -6.81
CA ALA A 172 -20.15 -20.62 -7.04
C ALA A 172 -21.67 -20.56 -6.74
N LYS A 173 -22.39 -21.69 -6.83
CA LYS A 173 -23.81 -21.77 -6.45
C LYS A 173 -24.05 -21.63 -4.95
N GLN A 174 -23.02 -21.83 -4.14
CA GLN A 174 -23.07 -21.70 -2.69
C GLN A 174 -22.68 -20.29 -2.22
N ALA A 175 -22.27 -19.40 -3.13
CA ALA A 175 -21.78 -18.08 -2.80
C ALA A 175 -22.80 -17.25 -2.01
N ARG A 176 -22.28 -16.55 -1.01
CA ARG A 176 -23.01 -15.71 -0.05
C ARG A 176 -22.38 -14.31 0.00
N PRO A 177 -23.12 -13.31 0.51
CA PRO A 177 -22.56 -12.00 0.80
C PRO A 177 -21.34 -12.11 1.73
N GLY A 178 -20.20 -11.61 1.26
CA GLY A 178 -18.88 -11.74 1.87
C GLY A 178 -17.93 -12.61 1.07
N ASP A 179 -18.41 -13.56 0.27
CA ASP A 179 -17.52 -14.40 -0.52
C ASP A 179 -16.82 -13.59 -1.61
N VAL A 180 -15.59 -13.99 -1.93
CA VAL A 180 -14.73 -13.28 -2.88
C VAL A 180 -14.68 -14.08 -4.18
N PHE A 181 -14.94 -13.40 -5.30
CA PHE A 181 -14.73 -13.96 -6.63
C PHE A 181 -13.40 -13.49 -7.18
N PHE A 182 -12.63 -14.43 -7.71
CA PHE A 182 -11.45 -14.11 -8.52
C PHE A 182 -11.79 -14.15 -10.00
N MET A 183 -11.32 -13.14 -10.72
CA MET A 183 -11.56 -12.98 -12.15
C MET A 183 -10.24 -12.84 -12.90
N LYS A 184 -10.25 -13.37 -14.12
CA LYS A 184 -9.15 -13.25 -15.07
C LYS A 184 -9.59 -12.40 -16.24
N ILE A 185 -9.03 -11.21 -16.39
CA ILE A 185 -9.34 -10.28 -17.48
C ILE A 185 -8.07 -10.03 -18.28
N MET A 186 -8.01 -10.54 -19.51
CA MET A 186 -6.86 -10.38 -20.42
C MET A 186 -5.49 -10.71 -19.79
N ALA A 187 -5.45 -11.65 -18.86
CA ALA A 187 -4.26 -12.04 -18.10
C ALA A 187 -4.04 -13.57 -18.17
N LYS A 188 -2.82 -14.02 -17.81
CA LYS A 188 -2.48 -15.45 -17.75
C LYS A 188 -3.14 -16.15 -16.55
N VAL A 189 -3.34 -15.41 -15.47
CA VAL A 189 -3.82 -15.86 -14.15
C VAL A 189 -4.90 -14.92 -13.62
N PRO A 190 -5.77 -15.35 -12.67
CA PRO A 190 -6.71 -14.46 -12.00
C PRO A 190 -6.00 -13.25 -11.39
N CYS A 191 -6.40 -12.04 -11.78
CA CYS A 191 -5.72 -10.78 -11.43
C CYS A 191 -6.68 -9.74 -10.82
N HIS A 192 -7.96 -10.09 -10.67
CA HIS A 192 -8.97 -9.23 -10.08
C HIS A 192 -9.74 -9.97 -8.99
N SER A 193 -10.08 -9.27 -7.92
CA SER A 193 -10.94 -9.77 -6.85
C SER A 193 -12.14 -8.84 -6.65
N VAL A 194 -13.30 -9.42 -6.38
CA VAL A 194 -14.51 -8.68 -6.01
C VAL A 194 -15.21 -9.40 -4.87
N SER A 195 -15.70 -8.64 -3.89
CA SER A 195 -16.50 -9.20 -2.79
C SER A 195 -17.98 -9.17 -3.16
N ALA A 196 -18.68 -10.28 -2.91
CA ALA A 196 -20.13 -10.33 -2.98
C ALA A 196 -20.71 -9.43 -1.89
N VAL A 197 -21.39 -8.35 -2.26
CA VAL A 197 -22.03 -7.45 -1.30
C VAL A 197 -23.54 -7.64 -1.32
N CYS A 198 -24.19 -7.57 -0.16
CA CYS A 198 -25.64 -7.47 -0.11
C CYS A 198 -26.06 -6.09 -0.63
N ALA A 199 -27.07 -6.04 -1.50
CA ALA A 199 -27.77 -4.78 -1.75
C ALA A 199 -28.33 -4.24 -0.41
N PRO A 200 -28.51 -2.91 -0.25
CA PRO A 200 -28.97 -2.32 1.02
C PRO A 200 -30.30 -2.87 1.57
N HIS A 201 -31.06 -3.57 0.72
CA HIS A 201 -32.37 -4.14 1.03
C HIS A 201 -32.32 -5.65 1.28
N CYS A 202 -31.15 -6.26 1.16
CA CYS A 202 -30.95 -7.69 1.29
C CYS A 202 -30.55 -7.98 2.75
N ARG A 203 -31.55 -8.33 3.58
CA ARG A 203 -31.32 -8.88 4.92
C ARG A 203 -31.30 -10.40 4.81
N ARG A 204 -30.12 -11.00 4.93
CA ARG A 204 -29.95 -12.40 5.32
C ARG A 204 -28.78 -12.51 6.27
#